data_AF-A0A2C6AE55-F1
#
_entry.id   AF-A0A2C6AE55-F1
#
_cell.length_a   1.000
_cell.length_b   1.000
_cell.length_c   1.000
_cell.angle_alpha   90.00
_cell.angle_beta   90.00
_cell.angle_gamma   90.00
#
_symmetry.space_group_name_H-M   'P 1'
#
loop_
_entity.id
_entity.type
_entity.pdbx_description
1 polymer ?
#
loop_
_entity_poly.entity_id
_entity_poly.type
_entity_poly.pdbx_seq_one_letter_code
_entity_poly.pdbx_strand_id
1 'polypeptide(L)'
;MLLKVDYIEQDAIVSVNAYATQSNPPWGLSRISNGRADSDKYVYDESAGQGTCTYVIDTGIDDTHVVGPRTFPRHGEDEQTSIWHDLLTHGTGRISKVEPCKLHLSSRTSGMTSTAMKTQLFGIKVLADDGFGQWSSIIAGMDHVAKDAQYRSCPAGVLVNLSIGGPFSQAVNNAAADLVNRGFFVAVAAGNDNADASEYSPASEASVCTVGGTASDDTRYTMSNWGRMVDVMAPAVDVVSLWPGGRTRFTERR
;
A
#
# COMPACT_ATOMS: atom_id res chain seq x y z
N MET A 1 46.52 40.03 -0.68
CA MET A 1 46.17 38.93 -1.60
C MET A 1 45.46 37.89 -0.76
N LEU A 2 44.12 37.92 -0.70
CA LEU A 2 43.35 36.96 0.10
C LEU A 2 43.20 35.67 -0.73
N LEU A 3 43.52 34.56 -0.08
CA LEU A 3 43.50 33.19 -0.62
C LEU A 3 42.13 32.86 -1.25
N LYS A 4 42.15 32.13 -2.36
CA LYS A 4 40.94 31.59 -3.02
C LYS A 4 40.15 30.73 -2.03
N VAL A 5 38.88 31.07 -1.85
CA VAL A 5 37.88 30.23 -1.17
C VAL A 5 37.34 29.22 -2.19
N ASP A 6 37.35 27.94 -1.84
CA ASP A 6 36.92 26.85 -2.74
C ASP A 6 35.39 26.66 -2.74
N TYR A 7 34.75 26.77 -1.57
CA TYR A 7 33.29 26.89 -1.44
C TYR A 7 32.88 27.46 -0.07
N ILE A 8 31.63 27.92 0.00
CA ILE A 8 30.92 28.33 1.22
C ILE A 8 29.61 27.55 1.23
N GLU A 9 29.31 26.90 2.35
CA GLU A 9 28.06 26.15 2.57
C GLU A 9 27.31 26.76 3.75
N GLN A 10 25.99 26.76 3.67
CA GLN A 10 25.12 27.15 4.77
C GLN A 10 24.98 25.98 5.75
N ASP A 11 25.21 26.25 7.03
CA ASP A 11 25.20 25.23 8.09
C ASP A 11 23.88 24.45 8.14
N ALA A 12 23.96 23.14 8.43
CA ALA A 12 22.83 22.22 8.38
C ALA A 12 22.48 21.71 9.79
N ILE A 13 21.18 21.62 10.07
CA ILE A 13 20.71 20.95 11.30
C ILE A 13 20.80 19.44 11.09
N VAL A 14 21.63 18.78 11.90
CA VAL A 14 21.73 17.32 11.97
C VAL A 14 21.00 16.84 13.23
N SER A 15 20.05 15.93 13.09
CA SER A 15 19.36 15.29 14.21
C SER A 15 19.66 13.79 14.28
N VAL A 16 19.68 13.22 15.48
CA VAL A 16 19.63 11.77 15.67
C VAL A 16 18.27 11.26 15.17
N ASN A 17 18.27 10.33 14.22
CA ASN A 17 17.05 9.64 13.78
C ASN A 17 16.46 8.87 14.97
N ALA A 18 15.21 9.14 15.31
CA ALA A 18 14.52 8.46 16.40
C ALA A 18 13.95 7.14 15.86
N TYR A 19 14.62 6.04 16.17
CA TYR A 19 14.18 4.69 15.78
C TYR A 19 13.49 3.98 16.94
N ALA A 20 12.33 3.40 16.66
CA ALA A 20 11.65 2.43 17.52
C ALA A 20 12.00 1.00 17.09
N THR A 21 11.96 0.07 18.04
CA THR A 21 12.15 -1.36 17.79
C THR A 21 10.99 -2.15 18.38
N GLN A 22 10.44 -3.06 17.58
CA GLN A 22 9.50 -4.07 18.03
C GLN A 22 10.20 -5.45 18.06
N SER A 23 10.06 -6.17 19.15
CA SER A 23 10.51 -7.56 19.28
C SER A 23 9.44 -8.54 18.80
N ASN A 24 9.88 -9.67 18.23
CA ASN A 24 9.03 -10.76 17.73
C ASN A 24 7.94 -10.31 16.73
N PRO A 25 8.26 -9.51 15.71
CA PRO A 25 7.30 -9.15 14.69
C PRO A 25 6.99 -10.37 13.78
N PRO A 26 5.90 -10.33 12.99
CA PRO A 26 5.78 -11.20 11.82
C PRO A 26 7.01 -11.13 10.93
N TRP A 27 7.37 -12.26 10.31
CA TRP A 27 8.61 -12.39 9.55
C TRP A 27 8.78 -11.29 8.49
N GLY A 28 7.69 -10.91 7.80
CA GLY A 28 7.72 -9.89 6.76
C GLY A 28 8.15 -8.52 7.26
N LEU A 29 7.70 -8.10 8.45
CA LEU A 29 8.11 -6.82 9.03
C LEU A 29 9.57 -6.85 9.49
N SER A 30 10.02 -7.97 10.07
CA SER A 30 11.44 -8.15 10.35
C SER A 30 12.25 -8.03 9.06
N ARG A 31 11.82 -8.72 8.01
CA ARG A 31 12.57 -8.82 6.75
C ARG A 31 12.80 -7.48 6.05
N ILE A 32 11.83 -6.57 6.08
CA ILE A 32 11.95 -5.27 5.41
C ILE A 32 12.85 -4.27 6.15
N SER A 33 13.16 -4.51 7.43
CA SER A 33 13.98 -3.60 8.26
C SER A 33 15.40 -4.12 8.52
N ASN A 34 15.75 -5.30 7.98
CA ASN A 34 17.03 -5.95 8.23
C ASN A 34 17.65 -6.50 6.94
N GLY A 35 18.98 -6.47 6.86
CA GLY A 35 19.73 -7.05 5.74
C GLY A 35 19.86 -8.57 5.77
N ARG A 36 19.36 -9.25 6.82
CA ARG A 36 19.34 -10.72 6.96
C ARG A 36 17.94 -11.20 7.33
N ALA A 37 17.56 -12.36 6.81
CA ALA A 37 16.21 -12.93 6.96
C ALA A 37 15.91 -13.50 8.36
N ASP A 38 16.94 -13.70 9.20
CA ASP A 38 16.86 -14.36 10.52
C ASP A 38 16.62 -13.38 11.69
N SER A 39 16.37 -12.10 11.42
CA SER A 39 16.12 -11.12 12.47
C SER A 39 14.78 -11.35 13.19
N ASP A 40 14.77 -11.10 14.50
CA ASP A 40 13.60 -11.14 15.37
C ASP A 40 13.09 -9.73 15.73
N LYS A 41 13.55 -8.71 15.01
CA LYS A 41 13.27 -7.30 15.30
C LYS A 41 12.74 -6.57 14.08
N TYR A 42 11.73 -5.74 14.30
CA TYR A 42 11.32 -4.73 13.34
C TYR A 42 11.76 -3.36 13.83
N VAL A 43 12.68 -2.73 13.09
CA VAL A 43 13.21 -1.40 13.38
C VAL A 43 12.60 -0.40 12.41
N TYR A 44 12.01 0.66 12.95
CA TYR A 44 11.31 1.66 12.15
C TYR A 44 11.50 3.07 12.72
N ASP A 45 11.38 4.07 11.86
CA ASP A 45 11.39 5.46 12.30
C ASP A 45 10.13 5.81 13.11
N GLU A 46 10.29 6.52 14.22
CA GLU A 46 9.18 6.87 15.13
C GLU A 46 8.09 7.73 14.48
N SER A 47 8.37 8.40 13.36
CA SER A 47 7.35 9.07 12.55
C SER A 47 6.30 8.07 12.07
N ALA A 48 6.67 6.82 11.80
CA ALA A 48 5.77 5.73 11.41
C ALA A 48 4.76 6.13 10.30
N GLY A 49 5.17 6.97 9.35
CA GLY A 49 4.30 7.50 8.27
C GLY A 49 3.39 8.66 8.67
N GLN A 50 3.67 9.35 9.77
CA GLN A 50 2.90 10.52 10.17
C GLN A 50 2.96 11.60 9.08
N GLY A 51 1.79 12.14 8.73
CA GLY A 51 1.67 13.18 7.71
C GLY A 51 1.58 12.65 6.27
N THR A 52 1.64 11.34 6.04
CA THR A 52 1.33 10.73 4.75
C THR A 52 -0.15 10.39 4.64
N CYS A 53 -0.65 10.29 3.41
CA CYS A 53 -1.94 9.68 3.09
C CYS A 53 -1.72 8.44 2.24
N THR A 54 -2.32 7.33 2.62
CA THR A 54 -2.29 6.09 1.86
C THR A 54 -3.67 5.74 1.34
N TYR A 55 -3.81 5.66 0.02
CA TYR A 55 -4.98 5.13 -0.65
C TYR A 55 -4.77 3.67 -1.00
N VAL A 56 -5.77 2.84 -0.72
CA VAL A 56 -5.77 1.42 -1.08
C VAL A 56 -6.94 1.16 -2.00
N ILE A 57 -6.63 0.90 -3.26
CA ILE A 57 -7.61 0.59 -4.29
C ILE A 57 -7.75 -0.95 -4.32
N ASP A 58 -8.86 -1.47 -3.79
CA ASP A 58 -9.07 -2.92 -3.57
C ASP A 58 -10.57 -3.28 -3.40
N THR A 59 -10.88 -4.31 -2.61
CA THR A 59 -12.20 -4.82 -2.21
C THR A 59 -12.88 -3.99 -1.10
N GLY A 60 -12.21 -2.95 -0.61
CA GLY A 60 -12.66 -2.11 0.52
C GLY A 60 -11.90 -2.42 1.82
N ILE A 61 -12.21 -1.65 2.86
CA ILE A 61 -11.60 -1.77 4.21
C ILE A 61 -12.71 -1.95 5.25
N ASP A 62 -12.49 -2.83 6.24
CA ASP A 62 -13.33 -2.93 7.44
C ASP A 62 -12.94 -1.83 8.43
N ASP A 63 -13.65 -0.71 8.41
CA ASP A 63 -13.44 0.45 9.28
C ASP A 63 -13.91 0.23 10.74
N THR A 64 -14.61 -0.88 11.01
CA THR A 64 -15.03 -1.28 12.35
C THR A 64 -13.94 -2.06 13.09
N HIS A 65 -12.91 -2.51 12.37
CA HIS A 65 -11.73 -3.11 12.98
C HIS A 65 -11.10 -2.07 13.93
N VAL A 66 -10.91 -2.44 15.22
CA VAL A 66 -10.36 -1.51 16.21
C VAL A 66 -8.90 -1.26 15.88
N VAL A 67 -8.61 -0.12 15.24
CA VAL A 67 -7.28 0.28 14.78
C VAL A 67 -7.04 1.75 15.17
N GLY A 68 -6.33 2.01 16.27
CA GLY A 68 -5.72 3.31 16.59
C GLY A 68 -6.62 4.57 16.61
N PRO A 69 -6.06 5.77 16.88
CA PRO A 69 -6.84 7.00 17.00
C PRO A 69 -7.29 7.49 15.62
N ARG A 70 -8.61 7.41 15.40
CA ARG A 70 -9.32 7.65 14.14
C ARG A 70 -9.42 9.15 13.78
N THR A 71 -9.31 9.48 12.50
CA THR A 71 -9.95 10.67 11.92
C THR A 71 -10.53 10.32 10.54
N PHE A 72 -11.80 9.90 10.49
CA PHE A 72 -12.59 9.83 9.26
C PHE A 72 -13.63 10.97 9.28
N PRO A 73 -13.54 12.01 8.43
CA PRO A 73 -14.52 13.09 8.39
C PRO A 73 -15.86 12.60 7.80
N ARG A 74 -16.94 12.61 8.58
CA ARG A 74 -18.33 12.36 8.13
C ARG A 74 -18.92 13.62 7.52
N HIS A 75 -19.41 13.57 6.27
CA HIS A 75 -20.37 14.58 5.77
C HIS A 75 -21.31 14.03 4.67
N GLY A 76 -22.62 14.11 4.94
CA GLY A 76 -23.68 14.65 4.08
C GLY A 76 -24.16 13.87 2.85
N GLU A 77 -25.38 13.35 2.94
CA GLU A 77 -26.18 12.64 1.93
C GLU A 77 -26.64 13.56 0.78
N ASP A 78 -26.67 13.04 -0.46
CA ASP A 78 -27.73 13.32 -1.45
C ASP A 78 -27.67 12.36 -2.64
N GLU A 79 -28.85 11.93 -3.08
CA GLU A 79 -29.11 10.81 -4.00
C GLU A 79 -29.00 11.18 -5.49
N GLN A 80 -28.71 10.14 -6.28
CA GLN A 80 -28.78 10.05 -7.74
C GLN A 80 -27.54 10.58 -8.48
N THR A 81 -26.83 9.64 -9.14
CA THR A 81 -25.49 9.75 -9.77
C THR A 81 -24.30 9.60 -8.80
N SER A 82 -24.26 8.52 -8.02
CA SER A 82 -23.20 8.30 -7.02
C SER A 82 -21.89 7.83 -7.65
N ILE A 83 -21.08 8.80 -8.05
CA ILE A 83 -19.64 8.81 -7.73
C ILE A 83 -19.53 8.62 -6.22
N TRP A 84 -19.37 7.36 -5.80
CA TRP A 84 -19.34 6.97 -4.39
C TRP A 84 -18.09 7.55 -3.69
N HIS A 85 -18.25 8.71 -3.04
CA HIS A 85 -17.51 8.97 -1.80
C HIS A 85 -18.13 8.07 -0.73
N ASP A 86 -17.77 6.79 -0.73
CA ASP A 86 -18.33 5.85 0.24
C ASP A 86 -17.55 5.91 1.56
N LEU A 87 -17.98 6.84 2.41
CA LEU A 87 -17.92 6.65 3.86
C LEU A 87 -19.30 6.20 4.32
N LEU A 88 -19.78 5.01 3.94
CA LEU A 88 -20.80 4.27 4.67
C LEU A 88 -20.84 2.80 4.21
N THR A 89 -20.31 1.93 5.07
CA THR A 89 -20.80 0.56 5.26
C THR A 89 -22.31 0.41 4.97
N HIS A 90 -22.68 -0.05 3.77
CA HIS A 90 -23.98 -0.69 3.50
C HIS A 90 -23.77 -1.94 2.64
N GLY A 91 -23.20 -2.93 3.32
CA GLY A 91 -23.05 -4.30 2.86
C GLY A 91 -22.69 -5.18 4.04
N THR A 92 -23.54 -5.24 5.08
CA THR A 92 -23.53 -6.39 6.00
C THR A 92 -23.91 -7.62 5.17
N GLY A 93 -22.92 -8.27 4.55
CA GLY A 93 -23.23 -9.23 3.51
C GLY A 93 -22.04 -9.99 2.97
N ARG A 94 -21.42 -10.79 3.83
CA ARG A 94 -20.71 -12.03 3.46
C ARG A 94 -19.46 -11.91 2.55
N ILE A 95 -18.34 -12.30 3.17
CA ILE A 95 -17.34 -13.23 2.64
C ILE A 95 -16.84 -12.88 1.23
N SER A 96 -15.71 -12.15 1.18
CA SER A 96 -14.72 -12.50 0.16
C SER A 96 -13.91 -13.71 0.59
N LYS A 97 -13.92 -14.74 -0.24
CA LYS A 97 -12.97 -15.87 -0.17
C LYS A 97 -11.60 -15.46 -0.72
N VAL A 98 -11.53 -14.34 -1.43
CA VAL A 98 -10.30 -13.77 -1.97
C VAL A 98 -9.59 -12.98 -0.89
N GLU A 99 -8.27 -13.05 -0.89
CA GLU A 99 -7.46 -12.44 0.15
C GLU A 99 -7.54 -10.91 -0.01
N PRO A 100 -8.13 -10.18 0.95
CA PRO A 100 -8.18 -8.73 0.88
C PRO A 100 -6.75 -8.21 0.81
N CYS A 101 -6.54 -7.10 0.09
CA CYS A 101 -5.24 -6.43 0.06
C CYS A 101 -4.63 -6.37 1.45
N LYS A 102 -3.47 -7.01 1.59
CA LYS A 102 -2.76 -7.22 2.85
C LYS A 102 -2.07 -5.94 3.25
N LEU A 103 -2.86 -4.97 3.66
CA LEU A 103 -2.33 -3.72 4.11
C LEU A 103 -1.87 -3.87 5.55
N HIS A 104 -0.56 -4.02 5.73
CA HIS A 104 0.10 -3.73 6.99
C HIS A 104 0.14 -2.22 7.19
N LEU A 105 -1.02 -1.54 7.26
CA LEU A 105 -1.12 -0.13 7.64
C LEU A 105 -2.05 0.01 8.84
N SER A 106 -1.42 0.35 9.96
CA SER A 106 -1.97 0.59 11.28
C SER A 106 -2.61 -0.63 11.95
N SER A 107 -1.98 -1.08 13.03
CA SER A 107 -2.61 -1.79 14.15
C SER A 107 -1.68 -1.67 15.34
N ARG A 108 -2.26 -1.45 16.52
CA ARG A 108 -1.63 -1.73 17.82
C ARG A 108 -2.42 -2.78 18.60
N THR A 109 -3.51 -3.27 18.02
CA THR A 109 -4.39 -4.25 18.66
C THR A 109 -3.88 -5.65 18.30
N SER A 110 -3.62 -6.44 19.34
CA SER A 110 -3.14 -7.83 19.28
C SER A 110 -1.66 -8.05 18.95
N GLY A 111 -0.78 -7.06 19.16
CA GLY A 111 0.67 -7.23 18.96
C GLY A 111 1.11 -7.28 17.50
N MET A 112 0.19 -7.14 16.55
CA MET A 112 0.48 -6.92 15.14
C MET A 112 0.80 -5.45 14.89
N THR A 113 1.98 -5.24 14.35
CA THR A 113 2.53 -3.95 13.92
C THR A 113 2.45 -3.86 12.40
N SER A 114 2.67 -2.68 11.87
CA SER A 114 2.54 -2.35 10.45
C SER A 114 3.69 -1.43 10.01
N THR A 115 3.91 -1.31 8.69
CA THR A 115 5.00 -0.51 8.11
C THR A 115 4.84 0.99 8.34
N ALA A 116 3.62 1.53 8.29
CA ALA A 116 3.32 2.93 8.55
C ALA A 116 2.07 3.06 9.46
N MET A 117 2.28 3.08 10.77
CA MET A 117 1.20 3.06 11.76
C MET A 117 0.44 4.39 11.92
N LYS A 118 1.03 5.50 11.48
CA LYS A 118 0.52 6.88 11.66
C LYS A 118 0.12 7.55 10.34
N THR A 119 0.07 6.79 9.23
CA THR A 119 -0.48 7.28 7.96
C THR A 119 -2.00 7.46 8.05
N GLN A 120 -2.55 8.42 7.30
CA GLN A 120 -3.99 8.51 7.08
C GLN A 120 -4.40 7.50 6.00
N LEU A 121 -5.25 6.54 6.36
CA LEU A 121 -5.62 5.44 5.48
C LEU A 121 -6.99 5.65 4.83
N PHE A 122 -7.07 5.50 3.51
CA PHE A 122 -8.29 5.61 2.70
C PHE A 122 -8.50 4.34 1.87
N GLY A 123 -9.65 3.69 2.02
CA GLY A 123 -10.03 2.53 1.22
C GLY A 123 -10.90 2.93 0.03
N ILE A 124 -10.51 2.54 -1.17
CA ILE A 124 -11.26 2.77 -2.41
C ILE A 124 -11.71 1.42 -2.95
N LYS A 125 -13.00 1.13 -2.82
CA LYS A 125 -13.57 -0.15 -3.27
C LYS A 125 -13.82 -0.12 -4.78
N VAL A 126 -13.07 -0.92 -5.52
CA VAL A 126 -13.21 -1.10 -6.97
C VAL A 126 -13.41 -2.56 -7.38
N LEU A 127 -13.19 -3.49 -6.44
CA LEU A 127 -13.44 -4.92 -6.60
C LEU A 127 -14.71 -5.31 -5.83
N ALA A 128 -15.46 -6.25 -6.40
CA ALA A 128 -16.57 -6.89 -5.73
C ALA A 128 -16.09 -7.85 -4.64
N ASP A 129 -17.03 -8.38 -3.86
CA ASP A 129 -16.71 -9.28 -2.74
C ASP A 129 -16.14 -10.62 -3.21
N ASP A 130 -16.12 -10.94 -4.49
CA ASP A 130 -15.41 -12.11 -5.02
C ASP A 130 -13.99 -11.79 -5.51
N GLY A 131 -13.52 -10.55 -5.32
CA GLY A 131 -12.20 -10.08 -5.76
C GLY A 131 -12.13 -9.69 -7.23
N PHE A 132 -13.24 -9.74 -7.98
CA PHE A 132 -13.27 -9.35 -9.39
C PHE A 132 -13.76 -7.92 -9.56
N GLY A 133 -13.21 -7.24 -10.56
CA GLY A 133 -13.62 -5.88 -10.92
C GLY A 133 -13.30 -5.58 -12.37
N GLN A 134 -13.94 -4.54 -12.90
CA GLN A 134 -13.73 -4.09 -14.27
C GLN A 134 -12.63 -3.03 -14.32
N TRP A 135 -11.88 -2.97 -15.42
CA TRP A 135 -10.90 -1.90 -15.64
C TRP A 135 -11.51 -0.50 -15.54
N SER A 136 -12.76 -0.33 -15.97
CA SER A 136 -13.49 0.94 -15.82
C SER A 136 -13.65 1.35 -14.35
N SER A 137 -13.97 0.41 -13.45
CA SER A 137 -14.07 0.66 -12.01
C SER A 137 -12.72 1.00 -11.38
N ILE A 138 -11.67 0.30 -11.80
CA ILE A 138 -10.30 0.52 -11.30
C ILE A 138 -9.75 1.88 -11.76
N ILE A 139 -9.98 2.26 -13.02
CA ILE A 139 -9.67 3.59 -13.55
C ILE A 139 -10.47 4.67 -12.80
N ALA A 140 -11.77 4.47 -12.60
CA ALA A 140 -12.59 5.41 -11.84
C ALA A 140 -12.11 5.56 -10.38
N GLY A 141 -11.59 4.49 -9.77
CA GLY A 141 -10.95 4.54 -8.46
C GLY A 141 -9.67 5.37 -8.46
N MET A 142 -8.80 5.21 -9.47
CA MET A 142 -7.61 6.05 -9.63
C MET A 142 -7.98 7.53 -9.85
N ASP A 143 -8.96 7.81 -10.71
CA ASP A 143 -9.47 9.17 -10.95
C ASP A 143 -10.05 9.80 -9.68
N HIS A 144 -10.70 9.00 -8.83
CA HIS A 144 -11.20 9.45 -7.55
C HIS A 144 -10.06 9.84 -6.61
N VAL A 145 -9.03 9.00 -6.48
CA VAL A 145 -7.83 9.30 -5.67
C VAL A 145 -7.17 10.60 -6.14
N ALA A 146 -7.03 10.77 -7.46
CA ALA A 146 -6.45 11.97 -8.07
C ALA A 146 -7.18 13.26 -7.68
N LYS A 147 -8.51 13.20 -7.44
CA LYS A 147 -9.34 14.35 -7.05
C LYS A 147 -9.37 14.53 -5.54
N ASP A 148 -9.61 13.46 -4.78
CA ASP A 148 -9.75 13.51 -3.33
C ASP A 148 -8.46 13.97 -2.64
N ALA A 149 -7.30 13.48 -3.09
CA ALA A 149 -6.01 13.79 -2.49
C ALA A 149 -5.66 15.28 -2.48
N GLN A 150 -6.22 16.08 -3.41
CA GLN A 150 -6.03 17.53 -3.45
C GLN A 150 -6.67 18.27 -2.26
N TYR A 151 -7.65 17.64 -1.63
CA TYR A 151 -8.37 18.18 -0.47
C TYR A 151 -7.90 17.59 0.85
N ARG A 152 -6.92 16.68 0.83
CA ARG A 152 -6.34 16.06 2.02
C ARG A 152 -5.08 16.80 2.46
N SER A 153 -4.85 16.84 3.78
CA SER A 153 -3.60 17.33 4.36
C SER A 153 -2.61 16.19 4.49
N CYS A 154 -1.73 16.05 3.49
CA CYS A 154 -0.73 14.98 3.39
C CYS A 154 0.68 15.59 3.23
N PRO A 155 1.19 16.36 4.21
CA PRO A 155 2.44 17.12 4.07
C PRO A 155 3.68 16.26 3.82
N ALA A 156 3.63 14.95 4.13
CA ALA A 156 4.72 14.01 3.86
C ALA A 156 4.51 13.17 2.57
N GLY A 157 3.44 13.44 1.81
CA GLY A 157 3.18 12.83 0.51
C GLY A 157 1.99 11.86 0.49
N VAL A 158 1.69 11.38 -0.72
CA VAL A 158 0.58 10.48 -1.03
C VAL A 158 1.12 9.17 -1.59
N LEU A 159 0.66 8.06 -1.01
CA LEU A 159 0.91 6.69 -1.45
C LEU A 159 -0.39 6.11 -2.01
N VAL A 160 -0.33 5.48 -3.18
CA VAL A 160 -1.45 4.71 -3.75
C VAL A 160 -0.99 3.27 -3.92
N ASN A 161 -1.68 2.34 -3.26
CA ASN A 161 -1.43 0.91 -3.38
C ASN A 161 -2.54 0.24 -4.20
N LEU A 162 -2.13 -0.46 -5.26
CA LEU A 162 -3.00 -1.32 -6.07
C LEU A 162 -2.51 -2.76 -6.00
N SER A 163 -3.11 -3.56 -5.12
CA SER A 163 -2.90 -5.01 -5.08
C SER A 163 -3.82 -5.72 -6.07
N ILE A 164 -3.91 -5.16 -7.27
CA ILE A 164 -4.79 -5.60 -8.36
C ILE A 164 -3.93 -5.76 -9.60
N GLY A 165 -4.19 -6.82 -10.36
CA GLY A 165 -3.51 -7.08 -11.62
C GLY A 165 -4.40 -7.88 -12.56
N GLY A 166 -4.07 -7.84 -13.84
CA GLY A 166 -4.77 -8.56 -14.89
C GLY A 166 -4.15 -8.29 -16.25
N PRO A 167 -4.76 -8.77 -17.35
CA PRO A 167 -4.21 -8.62 -18.69
C PRO A 167 -3.88 -7.17 -19.04
N PHE A 168 -2.83 -6.97 -19.83
CA PHE A 168 -2.39 -5.67 -20.31
C PHE A 168 -3.54 -4.76 -20.77
N SER A 169 -3.52 -3.52 -20.30
CA SER A 169 -4.45 -2.47 -20.67
C SER A 169 -3.74 -1.12 -20.65
N GLN A 170 -3.53 -0.53 -21.84
CA GLN A 170 -2.92 0.80 -21.96
C GLN A 170 -3.71 1.88 -21.20
N ALA A 171 -5.03 1.76 -21.12
CA ALA A 171 -5.85 2.72 -20.38
C ALA A 171 -5.59 2.68 -18.87
N VAL A 172 -5.39 1.47 -18.31
CA VAL A 172 -5.06 1.30 -16.89
C VAL A 172 -3.65 1.82 -16.60
N ASN A 173 -2.69 1.53 -17.48
CA ASN A 173 -1.32 2.06 -17.36
C ASN A 173 -1.30 3.60 -17.41
N ASN A 174 -2.02 4.20 -18.36
CA ASN A 174 -2.12 5.66 -18.46
C ASN A 174 -2.71 6.30 -17.19
N ALA A 175 -3.74 5.68 -16.60
CA ALA A 175 -4.33 6.18 -15.36
C ALA A 175 -3.38 6.04 -14.16
N ALA A 176 -2.60 4.95 -14.09
CA ALA A 176 -1.57 4.80 -13.08
C ALA A 176 -0.43 5.82 -13.25
N ALA A 177 0.00 6.08 -14.49
CA ALA A 177 0.98 7.11 -14.81
C ALA A 177 0.48 8.52 -14.47
N ASP A 178 -0.82 8.82 -14.65
CA ASP A 178 -1.39 10.13 -14.25
C ASP A 178 -1.25 10.37 -12.74
N LEU A 179 -1.45 9.35 -11.90
CA LEU A 179 -1.22 9.45 -10.46
C LEU A 179 0.25 9.75 -10.14
N VAL A 180 1.19 9.09 -10.81
CA VAL A 180 2.64 9.35 -10.63
C VAL A 180 2.99 10.77 -11.06
N ASN A 181 2.45 11.25 -12.20
CA ASN A 181 2.67 12.60 -12.69
C ASN A 181 2.13 13.70 -11.76
N ARG A 182 1.16 13.36 -10.90
CA ARG A 182 0.66 14.25 -9.83
C ARG A 182 1.55 14.27 -8.58
N GLY A 183 2.66 13.52 -8.59
CA GLY A 183 3.58 13.41 -7.47
C GLY A 183 3.18 12.36 -6.43
N PHE A 184 2.28 11.44 -6.77
CA PHE A 184 1.93 10.34 -5.87
C PHE A 184 2.89 9.17 -6.09
N PHE A 185 3.28 8.50 -5.02
CA PHE A 185 3.96 7.22 -5.14
C PHE A 185 2.92 6.13 -5.41
N VAL A 186 3.07 5.38 -6.49
CA VAL A 186 2.13 4.33 -6.87
C VAL A 186 2.82 2.98 -6.76
N ALA A 187 2.36 2.13 -5.85
CA ALA A 187 2.84 0.77 -5.67
C ALA A 187 1.83 -0.22 -6.27
N VAL A 188 2.29 -1.15 -7.09
CA VAL A 188 1.43 -2.13 -7.76
C VAL A 188 1.97 -3.55 -7.58
N ALA A 189 1.08 -4.54 -7.50
CA ALA A 189 1.51 -5.93 -7.49
C ALA A 189 1.99 -6.36 -8.88
N ALA A 190 3.08 -7.12 -8.95
CA ALA A 190 3.57 -7.70 -10.21
C ALA A 190 2.56 -8.68 -10.84
N GLY A 191 1.74 -9.35 -10.02
CA GLY A 191 0.80 -10.40 -10.40
C GLY A 191 1.25 -11.79 -9.95
N ASN A 192 0.35 -12.78 -10.03
CA ASN A 192 0.50 -14.11 -9.44
C ASN A 192 0.35 -15.23 -10.47
N ASP A 193 0.91 -15.06 -11.67
CA ASP A 193 0.77 -16.00 -12.80
C ASP A 193 2.10 -16.68 -13.18
N ASN A 194 3.18 -16.39 -12.46
CA ASN A 194 4.56 -16.80 -12.78
C ASN A 194 4.96 -16.41 -14.22
N ALA A 195 4.52 -15.25 -14.66
CA ALA A 195 4.71 -14.72 -16.01
C ALA A 195 5.51 -13.41 -16.02
N ASP A 196 5.85 -12.89 -17.21
CA ASP A 196 6.51 -11.59 -17.35
C ASP A 196 5.52 -10.47 -16.98
N ALA A 197 5.85 -9.67 -15.97
CA ALA A 197 5.01 -8.57 -15.48
C ALA A 197 4.74 -7.50 -16.55
N SER A 198 5.52 -7.45 -17.63
CA SER A 198 5.23 -6.57 -18.77
C SER A 198 3.95 -6.92 -19.54
N GLU A 199 3.38 -8.10 -19.33
CA GLU A 199 2.11 -8.55 -19.92
C GLU A 199 0.88 -8.18 -19.06
N TYR A 200 1.10 -7.55 -17.90
CA TYR A 200 0.05 -7.28 -16.91
C TYR A 200 -0.08 -5.78 -16.62
N SER A 201 -1.29 -5.33 -16.29
CA SER A 201 -1.55 -3.94 -15.91
C SER A 201 -2.13 -3.86 -14.49
N PRO A 202 -1.76 -2.83 -13.71
CA PRO A 202 -0.83 -1.73 -14.03
C PRO A 202 0.67 -2.06 -13.94
N ALA A 203 1.06 -3.31 -13.63
CA ALA A 203 2.45 -3.74 -13.44
C ALA A 203 3.42 -3.41 -14.59
N SER A 204 2.91 -3.27 -15.82
CA SER A 204 3.70 -2.93 -17.01
C SER A 204 3.91 -1.42 -17.24
N GLU A 205 3.32 -0.56 -16.40
CA GLU A 205 3.57 0.88 -16.48
C GLU A 205 4.95 1.22 -15.88
N ALA A 206 5.83 1.86 -16.65
CA ALA A 206 7.22 2.03 -16.25
C ALA A 206 7.43 3.03 -15.11
N SER A 207 6.44 3.90 -14.85
CA SER A 207 6.53 4.95 -13.84
C SER A 207 6.04 4.52 -12.45
N VAL A 208 5.32 3.39 -12.33
CA VAL A 208 4.90 2.86 -11.04
C VAL A 208 5.98 1.98 -10.41
N CYS A 209 5.90 1.77 -9.10
CA CYS A 209 6.75 0.81 -8.40
C CYS A 209 6.06 -0.56 -8.37
N THR A 210 6.54 -1.48 -9.19
CA THR A 210 6.01 -2.84 -9.29
C THR A 210 6.71 -3.77 -8.32
N VAL A 211 5.92 -4.44 -7.48
CA VAL A 211 6.39 -5.23 -6.35
C VAL A 211 6.17 -6.72 -6.61
N GLY A 212 7.27 -7.48 -6.64
CA GLY A 212 7.26 -8.94 -6.68
C GLY A 212 7.22 -9.58 -5.28
N GLY A 213 6.85 -10.85 -5.21
CA GLY A 213 6.68 -11.58 -3.96
C GLY A 213 7.86 -12.49 -3.58
N THR A 214 8.17 -12.59 -2.29
CA THR A 214 9.16 -13.51 -1.71
C THR A 214 8.57 -14.35 -0.58
N ALA A 215 9.19 -15.50 -0.34
CA ALA A 215 9.00 -16.30 0.87
C ALA A 215 10.03 -15.93 1.95
N SER A 216 9.86 -16.49 3.15
CA SER A 216 10.70 -16.20 4.32
C SER A 216 12.17 -16.64 4.20
N ASP A 217 12.48 -17.51 3.23
CA ASP A 217 13.84 -17.95 2.91
C ASP A 217 14.46 -17.15 1.74
N ASP A 218 13.95 -15.95 1.47
CA ASP A 218 14.37 -15.05 0.39
C ASP A 218 14.22 -15.62 -1.03
N THR A 219 13.54 -16.77 -1.17
CA THR A 219 13.18 -17.29 -2.49
C THR A 219 12.04 -16.48 -3.10
N ARG A 220 12.06 -16.28 -4.42
CA ARG A 220 10.91 -15.70 -5.14
C ARG A 220 9.70 -16.58 -4.91
N TYR A 221 8.57 -15.98 -4.54
CA TYR A 221 7.31 -16.69 -4.46
C TYR A 221 6.99 -17.29 -5.83
N THR A 222 6.75 -18.61 -5.89
CA THR A 222 6.62 -19.37 -7.15
C THR A 222 5.64 -18.74 -8.12
N MET A 223 4.49 -18.22 -7.65
CA MET A 223 3.50 -17.60 -8.51
C MET A 223 3.79 -16.12 -8.82
N SER A 224 4.71 -15.44 -8.12
CA SER A 224 5.02 -14.04 -8.41
C SER A 224 5.42 -13.86 -9.86
N ASN A 225 4.84 -12.89 -10.56
CA ASN A 225 5.35 -12.45 -11.85
C ASN A 225 6.78 -11.90 -11.70
N TRP A 226 7.50 -11.89 -12.82
CA TRP A 226 8.92 -11.60 -12.91
C TRP A 226 9.23 -10.69 -14.10
N GLY A 227 10.50 -10.34 -14.31
CA GLY A 227 10.95 -9.59 -15.49
C GLY A 227 11.32 -8.15 -15.18
N ARG A 228 11.68 -7.41 -16.23
CA ARG A 228 12.28 -6.07 -16.12
C ARG A 228 11.38 -5.00 -15.51
N MET A 229 10.07 -5.27 -15.43
CA MET A 229 9.11 -4.34 -14.85
C MET A 229 9.07 -4.45 -13.33
N VAL A 230 9.61 -5.50 -12.71
CA VAL A 230 9.62 -5.64 -11.25
C VAL A 230 10.76 -4.81 -10.67
N ASP A 231 10.43 -3.79 -9.89
CA ASP A 231 11.41 -2.86 -9.29
C ASP A 231 11.96 -3.39 -7.97
N VAL A 232 11.09 -3.96 -7.13
CA VAL A 232 11.44 -4.43 -5.79
C VAL A 232 10.73 -5.72 -5.44
N MET A 233 11.31 -6.46 -4.50
CA MET A 233 10.76 -7.69 -3.95
C MET A 233 10.32 -7.47 -2.51
N ALA A 234 9.16 -7.99 -2.13
CA ALA A 234 8.61 -7.87 -0.77
C ALA A 234 8.06 -9.21 -0.23
N PRO A 235 7.92 -9.35 1.09
CA PRO A 235 7.26 -10.51 1.71
C PRO A 235 5.85 -10.76 1.18
N ALA A 236 5.56 -11.97 0.70
CA ALA A 236 4.26 -12.31 0.10
C ALA A 236 3.65 -13.65 0.58
N VAL A 237 4.48 -14.60 1.04
CA VAL A 237 4.04 -15.93 1.50
C VAL A 237 3.91 -15.97 3.03
N ASP A 238 2.86 -16.60 3.55
CA ASP A 238 2.60 -16.70 4.99
C ASP A 238 2.73 -15.35 5.74
N VAL A 239 2.24 -14.26 5.13
CA VAL A 239 2.21 -12.92 5.75
C VAL A 239 0.91 -12.78 6.53
N VAL A 240 0.97 -12.60 7.85
CA VAL A 240 -0.25 -12.40 8.66
C VAL A 240 -0.76 -10.98 8.52
N SER A 241 -2.05 -10.79 8.25
CA SER A 241 -2.70 -9.48 8.23
C SER A 241 -4.08 -9.51 8.89
N LEU A 242 -4.69 -8.33 9.04
CA LEU A 242 -6.03 -8.15 9.56
C LEU A 242 -7.06 -8.77 8.60
N TRP A 243 -8.18 -9.23 9.15
CA TRP A 243 -9.26 -9.85 8.43
C TRP A 243 -10.62 -9.37 8.97
N PRO A 244 -11.64 -9.17 8.11
CA PRO A 244 -12.94 -8.65 8.54
C PRO A 244 -13.57 -9.39 9.72
N GLY A 245 -14.19 -8.61 10.60
CA GLY A 245 -14.79 -9.07 11.86
C GLY A 245 -13.78 -9.26 12.99
N GLY A 246 -12.71 -8.45 13.02
CA GLY A 246 -11.71 -8.46 14.09
C GLY A 246 -10.78 -9.67 14.10
N ARG A 247 -10.59 -10.32 12.95
CA ARG A 247 -9.79 -11.55 12.81
C ARG A 247 -8.43 -11.26 12.19
N THR A 248 -7.60 -12.30 12.10
CA THR A 248 -6.35 -12.27 11.34
C THR A 248 -6.30 -13.46 10.39
N ARG A 249 -5.56 -13.34 9.29
CA ARG A 249 -5.35 -14.41 8.32
C ARG A 249 -3.94 -14.32 7.72
N PHE A 250 -3.34 -15.47 7.46
CA PHE A 250 -2.12 -15.56 6.66
C PHE A 250 -2.43 -15.47 5.18
N THR A 251 -1.47 -14.94 4.43
CA THR A 251 -1.48 -15.09 2.98
C THR A 251 -1.29 -16.55 2.57
N GLU A 252 -1.50 -16.82 1.28
CA GLU A 252 -1.12 -18.06 0.58
C GLU A 252 -0.13 -18.93 1.35
N ARG A 253 -0.59 -20.14 1.72
CA ARG A 253 0.19 -21.11 2.49
C ARG A 253 1.05 -21.93 1.55
N ARG A 254 2.29 -22.21 1.97
CA ARG A 254 3.16 -23.22 1.34
C ARG A 254 2.48 -24.58 1.20
#